data_AF-A0A5K1D1Y6-F1
#
_entry.id   AF-A0A5K1D1Y6-F1
#
_cell.length_a   1.000
_cell.length_b   1.000
_cell.length_c   1.000
_cell.angle_alpha   90.00
_cell.angle_beta   90.00
_cell.angle_gamma   90.00
#
_symmetry.space_group_name_H-M   'P 1'
#
loop_
_entity.id
_entity.type
_entity.pdbx_description
1 polymer ?
#
loop_
_entity_poly.entity_id
_entity_poly.type
_entity_poly.pdbx_seq_one_letter_code
_entity_poly.pdbx_strand_id
1 'polypeptide(L)' 'ALFPGFTFQEVGCLRSSTSKVICCHFSSDGKLLASAGHEKK' A
#
# COMPACT_ATOMS: atom_id res chain seq x y z
N ALA A 1 -18.07 25.62 -12.32
CA ALA A 1 -17.79 24.23 -12.71
C ALA A 1 -18.66 23.32 -11.85
N LEU A 2 -19.56 22.53 -12.45
CA LEU A 2 -20.51 21.67 -11.73
C LEU A 2 -20.10 20.19 -11.74
N PHE A 3 -18.79 19.92 -11.87
CA PHE A 3 -18.25 18.56 -11.74
C PHE A 3 -17.56 18.44 -10.39
N PRO A 4 -17.98 17.51 -9.51
CA PRO A 4 -17.24 17.23 -8.29
C PRO A 4 -15.82 16.82 -8.68
N GLY A 5 -14.83 17.50 -8.10
CA GLY A 5 -13.43 17.18 -8.32
C GLY A 5 -13.15 15.75 -7.89
N PHE A 6 -12.38 15.02 -8.70
CA PHE A 6 -11.91 13.70 -8.32
C PHE A 6 -11.03 13.83 -7.06
N THR A 7 -11.36 13.05 -6.02
CA THR A 7 -10.60 13.00 -4.77
C THR A 7 -10.21 11.58 -4.45
N PHE A 8 -9.02 11.41 -3.86
CA PHE A 8 -8.61 10.14 -3.27
C PHE A 8 -9.09 10.09 -1.80
N GLN A 9 -9.46 8.90 -1.34
CA GLN A 9 -9.76 8.61 0.06
C GLN A 9 -8.98 7.35 0.48
N GLU A 10 -8.42 7.36 1.69
CA GLU A 10 -7.79 6.17 2.26
C GLU A 10 -8.84 5.10 2.51
N VAL A 11 -8.62 3.90 1.97
CA VAL A 11 -9.51 2.73 2.14
C VAL A 11 -9.02 1.76 3.22
N GLY A 12 -7.78 1.92 3.68
CA GLY A 12 -7.20 1.11 4.75
C GLY A 12 -5.68 1.30 4.87
N CYS A 13 -5.14 0.85 6.00
CA CYS A 13 -3.71 0.87 6.29
C CYS A 13 -3.20 -0.52 6.69
N LEU A 14 -2.14 -1.00 6.03
CA LEU A 14 -1.46 -2.23 6.41
C LEU A 14 -0.17 -1.90 7.15
N ARG A 15 -0.10 -2.26 8.44
CA ARG A 15 1.12 -2.18 9.24
C ARG A 15 1.74 -3.57 9.36
N SER A 16 2.26 -4.08 8.24
CA SER A 16 2.89 -5.41 8.19
C SER A 16 4.24 -5.50 8.91
N SER A 17 4.85 -4.36 9.23
CA SER A 17 6.21 -4.28 9.75
C SER A 17 6.36 -3.20 10.82
N THR A 18 7.25 -3.42 11.78
CA THR A 18 7.70 -2.38 12.72
C THR A 18 8.91 -1.60 12.21
N SER A 19 9.63 -2.15 11.22
CA SER A 19 10.76 -1.51 10.54
C SER A 19 10.31 -0.75 9.28
N LYS A 20 11.23 0.03 8.69
CA LYS A 20 10.98 0.72 7.43
C LYS A 20 10.78 -0.27 6.29
N VAL A 21 9.65 -0.14 5.59
CA VAL A 21 9.41 -0.77 4.28
C VAL A 21 10.20 -0.01 3.22
N ILE A 22 10.96 -0.73 2.40
CA ILE A 22 11.82 -0.16 1.36
C ILE A 22 11.30 -0.40 -0.06
N CYS A 23 10.46 -1.42 -0.24
CA CYS A 23 9.78 -1.68 -1.50
C CYS A 23 8.46 -2.42 -1.30
N CYS A 24 7.57 -2.31 -2.29
CA CYS A 24 6.32 -3.04 -2.37
C CYS A 24 5.95 -3.37 -3.82
N HIS A 25 5.20 -4.45 -4.02
CA HIS A 25 4.74 -4.87 -5.33
C HIS A 25 3.40 -5.61 -5.24
N PHE A 26 2.40 -5.14 -5.98
CA PHE A 26 1.15 -5.87 -6.14
C PHE A 26 1.35 -7.06 -7.08
N SER A 27 0.76 -8.19 -6.75
CA SER A 27 0.64 -9.29 -7.70
C SER A 27 -0.19 -8.86 -8.91
N SER A 28 0.07 -9.46 -10.07
CA SER A 28 -0.64 -9.11 -11.31
C SER A 28 -2.16 -9.33 -11.24
N ASP A 29 -2.63 -10.21 -10.35
CA ASP A 29 -4.05 -10.46 -10.13
C ASP A 29 -4.67 -9.57 -9.03
N GLY A 30 -3.87 -8.66 -8.44
CA GLY A 30 -4.31 -7.67 -7.45
C GLY A 30 -4.68 -8.23 -6.08
N LYS A 31 -4.49 -9.54 -5.84
CA LYS A 31 -4.91 -10.19 -4.58
C LYS A 31 -3.89 -10.05 -3.47
N LEU A 32 -2.61 -9.89 -3.82
CA LEU A 32 -1.50 -9.87 -2.88
C LEU A 32 -0.69 -8.60 -3.04
N LEU A 33 -0.19 -8.10 -1.92
CA LEU A 33 0.80 -7.03 -1.87
C LEU A 33 2.04 -7.57 -1.17
N ALA A 34 3.09 -7.81 -1.95
CA ALA A 34 4.41 -8.09 -1.39
C ALA A 34 5.00 -6.79 -0.83
N SER A 35 5.66 -6.88 0.32
CA SER A 35 6.41 -5.78 0.93
C SER A 35 7.74 -6.32 1.44
N ALA A 36 8.81 -5.52 1.31
CA ALA A 36 10.11 -5.85 1.88
C ALA A 36 10.65 -4.67 2.71
N GLY A 37 11.33 -5.00 3.79
CA GLY A 37 11.91 -4.07 4.75
C GLY A 37 13.05 -4.74 5.51
N HIS A 38 13.64 -4.04 6.47
CA HIS A 38 14.73 -4.57 7.28
C HIS A 38 14.24 -5.41 8.47
N GLU A 39 13.11 -6.11 8.32
CA GLU A 39 12.64 -7.02 9.36
C GLU A 39 13.67 -8.14 9.52
N LYS A 40 14.18 -8.30 10.74
CA LYS A 40 14.95 -9.49 11.10
C LYS A 40 13.99 -10.65 11.29
N LYS A 41 14.36 -11.81 10.75
CA LYS A 41 13.69 -13.07 11.07
C LYS A 41 13.93 -13.45 12.53
#